data_AF-A0A9P6G3P6-F1
#
_entry.id   AF-A0A9P6G3P6-F1
#
_cell.length_a   1.000
_cell.length_b   1.000
_cell.length_c   1.000
_cell.angle_alpha   90.00
_cell.angle_beta   90.00
_cell.angle_gamma   90.00
#
_symmetry.space_group_name_H-M   'P 1'
#
loop_
_entity.id
_entity.type
_entity.pdbx_description
1 polymer ?
#
loop_
_entity_poly.entity_id
_entity_poly.type
_entity_poly.pdbx_seq_one_letter_code
_entity_poly.pdbx_strand_id
1 'polypeptide(L)'
;MECPSHLTHQFSFEELAVGQGSNQQPYIRILIFFNKKNGLSEAFSHEHWKSVFADLTMSVGNGAKNFRRYVQFHQDADHRKLVSSLSQYSMQPLQYDGCDEFHAENADQFLRFMADIHNSKELVGECIWHRFTDVDEGMRVMVGYDNLIYGSNIATSEGCDGILPSDPRIARNGSGSDEKNFSLNKSGPERD
;
A
#
# COMPACT_ATOMS: atom_id res chain seq x y z
N MET A 1 17.71 -23.60 8.14
CA MET A 1 18.47 -23.13 9.32
C MET A 1 17.59 -22.10 9.97
N GLU A 2 17.25 -22.28 11.25
CA GLU A 2 16.46 -21.29 11.99
C GLU A 2 17.28 -20.03 12.20
N CYS A 3 16.62 -18.87 12.19
CA CYS A 3 17.30 -17.61 12.45
C CYS A 3 17.88 -17.65 13.88
N PRO A 4 19.18 -17.41 14.09
CA PRO A 4 19.78 -17.50 15.42
C PRO A 4 19.10 -16.60 16.46
N SER A 5 18.55 -15.46 16.04
CA SER A 5 17.82 -14.55 16.93
C SER A 5 16.44 -15.07 17.35
N HIS A 6 15.89 -16.08 16.68
CA HIS A 6 14.53 -16.58 16.94
C HIS A 6 14.35 -17.07 18.38
N LEU A 7 15.40 -17.62 18.99
CA LEU A 7 15.35 -18.21 20.34
C LEU A 7 16.02 -17.35 21.41
N THR A 8 16.77 -16.32 21.02
CA THR A 8 17.58 -15.52 21.95
C THR A 8 17.20 -14.05 22.01
N HIS A 9 16.23 -13.61 21.20
CA HIS A 9 15.80 -12.22 21.18
C HIS A 9 15.05 -11.86 22.46
N GLN A 10 15.46 -10.78 23.11
CA GLN A 10 14.73 -10.18 24.23
C GLN A 10 13.74 -9.15 23.67
N PHE A 11 12.46 -9.44 23.77
CA PHE A 11 11.41 -8.59 23.22
C PHE A 11 11.20 -7.37 24.11
N SER A 12 11.22 -6.17 23.52
CA SER A 12 10.75 -4.95 24.21
C SER A 12 9.22 -4.87 24.25
N PHE A 13 8.57 -5.58 23.34
CA PHE A 13 7.12 -5.67 23.20
C PHE A 13 6.72 -7.15 23.25
N GLU A 14 6.28 -7.61 24.42
CA GLU A 14 5.95 -9.03 24.68
C GLU A 14 4.83 -9.54 23.76
N GLU A 15 3.93 -8.66 23.32
CA GLU A 15 2.90 -8.98 22.33
C GLU A 15 3.47 -9.41 20.95
N LEU A 16 4.76 -9.15 20.69
CA LEU A 16 5.46 -9.58 19.48
C LEU A 16 6.30 -10.85 19.68
N ALA A 17 6.31 -11.41 20.90
CA ALA A 17 7.10 -12.58 21.22
C ALA A 17 6.66 -13.81 20.43
N VAL A 18 7.63 -14.67 20.09
CA VAL A 18 7.38 -15.92 19.36
C VAL A 18 6.34 -16.76 20.12
N GLY A 19 5.30 -17.21 19.42
CA GLY A 19 4.25 -18.06 19.97
C GLY A 19 3.09 -17.32 20.65
N GLN A 20 3.13 -15.98 20.75
CA GLN A 20 2.00 -15.19 21.29
C GLN A 20 0.88 -14.93 20.28
N GLY A 21 1.03 -15.40 19.04
CA GLY A 21 0.08 -15.17 17.96
C GLY A 21 0.40 -13.90 17.17
N SER A 22 -0.63 -13.31 16.55
CA SER A 22 -0.53 -12.08 15.75
C SER A 22 -1.73 -11.18 16.04
N ASN A 23 -1.53 -9.87 16.01
CA ASN A 23 -2.61 -8.88 15.98
C ASN A 23 -3.21 -8.80 14.57
N GLN A 24 -3.75 -9.93 14.11
CA GLN A 24 -4.35 -10.07 12.81
C GLN A 24 -5.64 -9.27 12.75
N GLN A 25 -5.72 -8.35 11.79
CA GLN A 25 -6.91 -7.54 11.57
C GLN A 25 -8.02 -8.37 10.90
N PRO A 26 -9.31 -8.13 11.20
CA PRO A 26 -10.41 -9.01 10.79
C PRO A 26 -10.94 -8.66 9.40
N TYR A 27 -10.03 -8.52 8.43
CA TYR A 27 -10.32 -8.37 7.01
C TYR A 27 -9.23 -9.04 6.18
N ILE A 28 -9.57 -9.36 4.93
CA ILE A 28 -8.55 -9.67 3.93
C ILE A 28 -8.06 -8.38 3.29
N ARG A 29 -6.75 -8.26 3.11
CA ARG A 29 -6.12 -7.15 2.41
C ARG A 29 -5.74 -7.60 1.02
N ILE A 30 -6.18 -6.84 0.02
CA ILE A 30 -5.86 -7.06 -1.39
C ILE A 30 -5.14 -5.84 -1.91
N LEU A 31 -4.00 -6.05 -2.56
CA LEU A 31 -3.21 -5.03 -3.24
C LEU A 31 -3.18 -5.36 -4.73
N ILE A 32 -3.62 -4.45 -5.59
CA ILE A 32 -3.62 -4.58 -7.03
C ILE A 32 -2.66 -3.54 -7.61
N PHE A 33 -1.53 -4.02 -8.10
CA PHE A 33 -0.49 -3.20 -8.69
C PHE A 33 -0.67 -3.10 -10.20
N PHE A 34 -0.51 -1.90 -10.74
CA PHE A 34 -0.63 -1.64 -12.16
C PHE A 34 0.34 -0.56 -12.64
N ASN A 35 0.58 -0.56 -13.95
CA ASN A 35 1.29 0.50 -14.66
C ASN A 35 0.32 1.35 -15.46
N LYS A 36 0.60 2.63 -15.55
CA LYS A 36 -0.15 3.53 -16.43
C LYS A 36 0.24 3.23 -17.88
N LYS A 37 -0.68 3.49 -18.80
CA LYS A 37 -0.44 3.30 -20.22
C LYS A 37 0.72 4.17 -20.72
N ASN A 38 1.55 3.58 -21.58
CA ASN A 38 2.61 4.30 -22.27
C ASN A 38 2.07 5.52 -23.04
N GLY A 39 2.76 6.65 -22.93
CA GLY A 39 2.37 7.93 -23.54
C GLY A 39 1.44 8.82 -22.70
N LEU A 40 0.91 8.34 -21.57
CA LEU A 40 0.19 9.21 -20.64
C LEU A 40 1.15 10.04 -19.78
N SER A 41 0.84 11.33 -19.64
CA SER A 41 1.52 12.17 -18.68
C SER A 41 1.16 11.74 -17.25
N GLU A 42 2.13 11.85 -16.35
CA GLU A 42 1.95 11.51 -14.93
C GLU A 42 0.85 12.36 -14.28
N ALA A 43 0.82 13.67 -14.55
CA ALA A 43 -0.18 14.58 -14.01
C ALA A 43 -1.61 14.20 -14.45
N PHE A 44 -1.81 13.89 -15.73
CA PHE A 44 -3.10 13.40 -16.22
C PHE A 44 -3.47 12.08 -15.57
N SER A 45 -2.49 11.16 -15.48
CA SER A 45 -2.69 9.84 -14.89
C SER A 45 -3.16 9.95 -13.44
N HIS A 46 -2.47 10.75 -12.64
CA HIS A 46 -2.78 10.91 -11.22
C HIS A 46 -4.13 11.58 -11.01
N GLU A 47 -4.43 12.64 -11.78
CA GLU A 47 -5.70 13.35 -11.68
C GLU A 47 -6.88 12.46 -12.08
N HIS A 48 -6.74 11.70 -13.17
CA HIS A 48 -7.77 10.79 -13.62
C HIS A 48 -8.02 9.67 -12.60
N TRP A 49 -6.96 9.10 -12.04
CA TRP A 49 -7.06 7.97 -11.11
C TRP A 49 -7.68 8.35 -9.77
N LYS A 50 -7.20 9.45 -9.15
CA LYS A 50 -7.68 9.91 -7.84
C LYS A 50 -9.13 10.44 -7.87
N SER A 51 -9.61 10.79 -9.07
CA SER A 51 -10.91 11.43 -9.28
C SER A 51 -11.86 10.48 -10.01
N VAL A 52 -11.76 10.40 -11.35
CA VAL A 52 -12.73 9.70 -12.20
C VAL A 52 -12.76 8.19 -11.93
N PHE A 53 -11.59 7.56 -11.83
CA PHE A 53 -11.55 6.12 -11.56
C PHE A 53 -12.03 5.77 -10.15
N ALA A 54 -11.67 6.58 -9.15
CA ALA A 54 -12.14 6.39 -7.79
C ALA A 54 -13.67 6.48 -7.69
N ASP A 55 -14.26 7.51 -8.31
CA ASP A 55 -15.72 7.70 -8.35
C ASP A 55 -16.44 6.52 -9.01
N LEU A 56 -15.96 6.08 -10.17
CA LEU A 56 -16.56 4.95 -10.88
C LEU A 56 -16.38 3.63 -10.13
N THR A 57 -15.22 3.40 -9.52
CA THR A 57 -14.95 2.22 -8.69
C THR A 57 -15.94 2.13 -7.53
N MET A 58 -16.21 3.27 -6.88
CA MET A 58 -17.18 3.34 -5.78
C MET A 58 -18.64 3.27 -6.25
N SER A 59 -18.90 3.66 -7.50
CA SER A 59 -20.24 3.65 -8.11
C SER A 59 -20.64 2.30 -8.71
N VAL A 60 -19.69 1.38 -8.93
CA VAL A 60 -19.98 0.07 -9.52
C VAL A 60 -20.57 -0.90 -8.50
N GLY A 61 -21.73 -1.45 -8.88
CA GLY A 61 -22.46 -2.43 -8.08
C GLY A 61 -22.86 -1.91 -6.70
N ASN A 62 -22.79 -2.80 -5.70
CA ASN A 62 -22.86 -2.41 -4.28
C ASN A 62 -21.43 -2.25 -3.71
N GLY A 63 -20.45 -1.80 -4.49
CA GLY A 63 -19.03 -1.81 -4.14
C GLY A 63 -18.70 -1.28 -2.73
N ALA A 64 -19.28 -0.15 -2.35
CA ALA A 64 -19.12 0.42 -1.00
C ALA A 64 -19.63 -0.48 0.15
N LYS A 65 -20.56 -1.40 -0.11
CA LYS A 65 -21.09 -2.35 0.89
C LYS A 65 -20.24 -3.61 1.03
N ASN A 66 -19.34 -3.87 0.08
CA ASN A 66 -18.54 -5.10 0.02
C ASN A 66 -17.15 -4.93 0.67
N PHE A 67 -16.79 -3.70 1.08
CA PHE A 67 -15.47 -3.39 1.62
C PHE A 67 -15.57 -2.58 2.90
N ARG A 68 -14.61 -2.83 3.79
CA ARG A 68 -14.36 -2.02 4.99
C ARG A 68 -13.56 -0.76 4.66
N ARG A 69 -12.76 -0.81 3.58
CA ARG A 69 -11.91 0.29 3.12
C ARG A 69 -11.46 0.09 1.67
N TYR A 70 -11.30 1.21 0.96
CA TYR A 70 -10.61 1.31 -0.34
C TYR A 70 -9.57 2.43 -0.26
N VAL A 71 -8.35 2.18 -0.74
CA VAL A 71 -7.24 3.14 -0.77
C VAL A 71 -6.56 3.09 -2.13
N GLN A 72 -6.21 4.26 -2.65
CA GLN A 72 -5.33 4.38 -3.81
C GLN A 72 -3.95 4.82 -3.32
N PHE A 73 -2.93 4.01 -3.57
CA PHE A 73 -1.55 4.32 -3.24
C PHE A 73 -0.80 4.77 -4.51
N HIS A 74 -0.59 6.07 -4.60
CA HIS A 74 0.03 6.71 -5.75
C HIS A 74 1.55 6.80 -5.58
N GLN A 75 2.29 6.58 -6.66
CA GLN A 75 3.71 6.87 -6.72
C GLN A 75 3.98 7.98 -7.74
N ASP A 76 4.42 9.15 -7.27
CA ASP A 76 4.87 10.24 -8.15
C ASP A 76 6.40 10.28 -8.33
N ALA A 77 6.87 11.25 -9.11
CA ALA A 77 8.28 11.44 -9.42
C ALA A 77 9.16 11.61 -8.16
N ASP A 78 8.66 12.25 -7.12
CA ASP A 78 9.42 12.47 -5.89
C ASP A 78 9.46 11.20 -5.04
N HIS A 79 8.36 10.43 -5.00
CA HIS A 79 8.36 9.09 -4.39
C HIS A 79 9.31 8.12 -5.11
N ARG A 80 9.41 8.20 -6.45
CA ARG A 80 10.36 7.40 -7.25
C ARG A 80 11.81 7.75 -6.93
N LYS A 81 12.13 9.03 -6.73
CA LYS A 81 13.46 9.47 -6.26
C LYS A 81 13.75 8.93 -4.87
N LEU A 82 12.77 9.00 -3.96
CA LEU A 82 12.92 8.48 -2.60
C LEU A 82 13.24 6.98 -2.61
N VAL A 83 12.44 6.15 -3.30
CA VAL A 83 12.69 4.70 -3.33
C VAL A 83 14.01 4.36 -4.02
N SER A 84 14.42 5.13 -5.03
CA SER A 84 15.74 4.95 -5.68
C SER A 84 16.89 5.18 -4.70
N SER A 85 16.73 6.12 -3.75
CA SER A 85 17.73 6.36 -2.70
C SER A 85 17.86 5.22 -1.70
N LEU A 86 16.86 4.32 -1.62
CA LEU A 86 16.88 3.15 -0.73
C LEU A 86 17.70 1.97 -1.30
N SER A 87 18.13 2.07 -2.57
CA SER A 87 19.02 1.08 -3.19
C SER A 87 20.32 0.87 -2.42
N GLN A 88 20.81 1.89 -1.69
CA GLN A 88 21.97 1.79 -0.80
C GLN A 88 21.76 0.77 0.34
N TYR A 89 20.51 0.46 0.68
CA TYR A 89 20.11 -0.54 1.68
C TYR A 89 19.66 -1.86 1.04
N SER A 90 20.02 -2.10 -0.24
CA SER A 90 19.59 -3.27 -1.01
C SER A 90 18.07 -3.40 -1.18
N MET A 91 17.32 -2.30 -1.06
CA MET A 91 15.89 -2.26 -1.33
C MET A 91 15.66 -1.80 -2.76
N GLN A 92 14.97 -2.62 -3.55
CA GLN A 92 14.67 -2.32 -4.95
C GLN A 92 13.25 -1.75 -5.09
N PRO A 93 13.03 -0.75 -5.96
CA PRO A 93 11.70 -0.24 -6.22
C PRO A 93 10.82 -1.30 -6.86
N LEU A 94 9.54 -1.32 -6.46
CA LEU A 94 8.50 -1.96 -7.26
C LEU A 94 8.29 -1.12 -8.53
N GLN A 95 8.19 -1.80 -9.67
CA GLN A 95 8.02 -1.18 -10.99
C GLN A 95 6.53 -0.99 -11.31
N TYR A 96 5.82 -0.31 -10.41
CA TYR A 96 4.39 -0.01 -10.55
C TYR A 96 4.13 1.47 -10.33
N ASP A 97 3.31 2.08 -11.19
CA ASP A 97 2.89 3.47 -11.03
C ASP A 97 1.85 3.66 -9.92
N GLY A 98 1.10 2.60 -9.60
CA GLY A 98 0.03 2.65 -8.62
C GLY A 98 -0.33 1.30 -8.01
N CYS A 99 -0.96 1.37 -6.83
CA CYS A 99 -1.61 0.24 -6.19
C CYS A 99 -3.02 0.62 -5.70
N ASP A 100 -4.02 -0.14 -6.10
CA ASP A 100 -5.33 -0.14 -5.43
C ASP A 100 -5.30 -1.11 -4.26
N GLU A 101 -5.81 -0.68 -3.11
CA GLU A 101 -5.86 -1.46 -1.89
C GLU A 101 -7.30 -1.60 -1.40
N PHE A 102 -7.74 -2.83 -1.18
CA PHE A 102 -9.07 -3.16 -0.69
C PHE A 102 -8.98 -3.94 0.61
N HIS A 103 -9.80 -3.56 1.59
CA HIS A 103 -10.05 -4.33 2.81
C HIS A 103 -11.43 -4.94 2.69
N ALA A 104 -11.50 -6.25 2.42
CA ALA A 104 -12.76 -6.96 2.27
C ALA A 104 -13.02 -7.87 3.48
N GLU A 105 -14.28 -8.14 3.77
CA GLU A 105 -14.64 -9.05 4.86
C GLU A 105 -14.29 -10.51 4.52
N ASN A 106 -14.41 -10.87 3.24
CA ASN A 106 -14.09 -12.21 2.74
C ASN A 106 -13.79 -12.19 1.23
N ALA A 107 -13.18 -13.27 0.75
CA ALA A 107 -12.78 -13.42 -0.65
C ALA A 107 -13.97 -13.37 -1.61
N ASP A 108 -15.12 -13.95 -1.24
CA ASP A 108 -16.30 -14.01 -2.10
C ASP A 108 -16.86 -12.62 -2.42
N GLN A 109 -16.90 -11.72 -1.44
CA GLN A 109 -17.33 -10.33 -1.64
C GLN A 109 -16.38 -9.60 -2.61
N PHE A 110 -15.07 -9.79 -2.45
CA PHE A 110 -14.09 -9.20 -3.35
C PHE A 110 -14.21 -9.76 -4.78
N LEU A 111 -14.35 -11.08 -4.94
CA LEU A 111 -14.50 -11.71 -6.26
C LEU A 111 -15.79 -11.27 -6.97
N ARG A 112 -16.90 -11.12 -6.24
CA ARG A 112 -18.14 -10.55 -6.80
C ARG A 112 -17.94 -9.12 -7.29
N PHE A 113 -17.26 -8.29 -6.50
CA PHE A 113 -16.94 -6.93 -6.91
C PHE A 113 -16.05 -6.88 -8.15
N MET A 114 -15.02 -7.72 -8.23
CA MET A 114 -14.18 -7.80 -9.43
C MET A 114 -14.98 -8.24 -10.66
N ALA A 115 -15.97 -9.12 -10.49
CA ALA A 115 -16.90 -9.47 -11.56
C ALA A 115 -17.80 -8.28 -11.95
N ASP A 116 -18.29 -7.49 -10.98
CA ASP A 116 -19.07 -6.29 -11.25
C ASP A 116 -18.23 -5.23 -12.00
N ILE A 117 -16.97 -5.02 -11.61
CA ILE A 117 -16.02 -4.18 -12.35
C ILE A 117 -15.86 -4.72 -13.76
N HIS A 118 -15.56 -6.02 -13.90
CA HIS A 118 -15.33 -6.65 -15.20
C HIS A 118 -16.51 -6.45 -16.17
N ASN A 119 -17.73 -6.46 -15.63
CA ASN A 119 -18.96 -6.32 -16.40
C ASN A 119 -19.44 -4.86 -16.56
N SER A 120 -18.80 -3.89 -15.90
CA SER A 120 -19.12 -2.46 -16.04
C SER A 120 -18.59 -1.92 -17.36
N LYS A 121 -19.49 -1.37 -18.17
CA LYS A 121 -19.14 -0.73 -19.45
C LYS A 121 -18.37 0.57 -19.24
N GLU A 122 -18.59 1.23 -18.12
CA GLU A 122 -17.96 2.49 -17.73
C GLU A 122 -16.50 2.27 -17.30
N LEU A 123 -16.22 1.22 -16.51
CA LEU A 123 -14.86 0.90 -16.05
C LEU A 123 -14.04 0.12 -17.09
N VAL A 124 -14.62 -0.91 -17.71
CA VAL A 124 -13.87 -1.85 -18.59
C VAL A 124 -14.05 -1.54 -20.06
N GLY A 125 -15.24 -1.09 -20.46
CA GLY A 125 -15.59 -0.84 -21.85
C GLY A 125 -14.81 0.32 -22.47
N GLU A 126 -15.33 1.53 -22.35
CA GLU A 126 -14.94 2.63 -23.25
C GLU A 126 -13.73 3.45 -22.79
N CYS A 127 -13.40 3.54 -21.49
CA CYS A 127 -12.59 4.68 -21.05
C CYS A 127 -11.44 4.44 -20.09
N ILE A 128 -11.46 3.49 -19.16
CA ILE A 128 -10.46 3.53 -18.08
C ILE A 128 -9.47 2.38 -18.17
N TRP A 129 -9.89 1.12 -18.06
CA TRP A 129 -8.94 0.01 -18.11
C TRP A 129 -8.03 0.02 -19.36
N HIS A 130 -8.58 0.18 -20.56
CA HIS A 130 -7.79 0.16 -21.80
C HIS A 130 -7.08 1.48 -22.14
N ARG A 131 -7.51 2.63 -21.58
CA ARG A 131 -6.90 3.94 -21.90
C ARG A 131 -5.93 4.42 -20.83
N PHE A 132 -6.15 4.01 -19.58
CA PHE A 132 -5.42 4.46 -18.40
C PHE A 132 -4.36 3.44 -17.95
N THR A 133 -4.69 2.15 -17.90
CA THR A 133 -3.74 1.11 -17.46
C THR A 133 -3.06 0.42 -18.64
N ASP A 134 -1.80 0.01 -18.45
CA ASP A 134 -1.10 -0.86 -19.38
C ASP A 134 -1.58 -2.30 -19.21
N VAL A 135 -2.58 -2.65 -20.02
CA VAL A 135 -3.20 -3.98 -19.97
C VAL A 135 -2.30 -5.08 -20.55
N ASP A 136 -1.32 -4.72 -21.38
CA ASP A 136 -0.42 -5.67 -22.03
C ASP A 136 0.61 -6.20 -21.02
N GLU A 137 1.08 -5.36 -20.10
CA GLU A 137 1.94 -5.77 -18.99
C GLU A 137 1.17 -6.55 -17.89
N GLY A 138 -0.13 -6.26 -17.81
CA GLY A 138 -1.08 -6.86 -16.87
C GLY A 138 -0.87 -6.39 -15.44
N MET A 139 -1.89 -6.61 -14.60
CA MET A 139 -1.82 -6.27 -13.18
C MET A 139 -1.14 -7.39 -12.37
N ARG A 140 -0.61 -7.05 -11.19
CA ARG A 140 -0.16 -8.04 -10.20
C ARG A 140 -0.95 -7.87 -8.92
N VAL A 141 -1.25 -8.99 -8.26
CA VAL A 141 -2.10 -8.99 -7.06
C VAL A 141 -1.37 -9.66 -5.91
N MET A 142 -1.39 -9.02 -4.74
CA MET A 142 -1.00 -9.62 -3.48
C MET A 142 -2.21 -9.65 -2.55
N VAL A 143 -2.46 -10.80 -1.92
CA VAL A 143 -3.56 -10.99 -0.98
C VAL A 143 -3.00 -11.54 0.33
N GLY A 144 -3.46 -11.00 1.45
CA GLY A 144 -3.02 -11.43 2.78
C GLY A 144 -3.87 -10.83 3.88
N TYR A 145 -3.26 -10.70 5.05
CA TYR A 145 -3.84 -10.06 6.23
C TYR A 145 -2.82 -9.09 6.82
N ASP A 146 -3.32 -8.07 7.52
CA ASP A 146 -2.47 -7.17 8.30
C ASP A 146 -2.26 -7.76 9.70
N ASN A 147 -1.00 -7.90 10.11
CA ASN A 147 -0.61 -8.04 11.51
C ASN A 147 -0.24 -6.65 12.03
N LEU A 148 -1.17 -5.95 12.68
CA LEU A 148 -0.97 -4.55 13.04
C LEU A 148 -0.01 -4.43 14.24
N ILE A 149 1.24 -4.08 13.95
CA ILE A 149 2.30 -3.95 14.95
C ILE A 149 2.23 -2.62 15.70
N TYR A 150 2.03 -1.52 14.97
CA TYR A 150 2.11 -0.17 15.51
C TYR A 150 1.06 0.74 14.88
N GLY A 151 0.46 1.59 15.71
CA GLY A 151 -0.61 2.50 15.33
C GLY A 151 -2.00 2.00 15.70
N SER A 152 -2.98 2.89 15.56
CA SER A 152 -4.38 2.57 15.86
C SER A 152 -5.00 1.68 14.78
N ASN A 153 -6.03 0.95 15.18
CA ASN A 153 -6.90 0.24 14.28
C ASN A 153 -7.56 1.20 13.27
N ILE A 154 -8.13 0.62 12.22
CA ILE A 154 -9.01 1.36 11.33
C ILE A 154 -10.41 1.26 11.92
N ALA A 155 -11.05 2.40 12.19
CA ALA A 155 -12.37 2.43 12.83
C ALA A 155 -13.44 1.58 12.11
N THR A 156 -13.38 1.48 10.79
CA THR A 156 -14.32 0.68 9.97
C THR A 156 -13.99 -0.82 9.91
N SER A 157 -12.83 -1.22 10.45
CA SER A 157 -12.29 -2.56 10.29
C SER A 157 -12.57 -3.50 11.45
N GLU A 158 -13.12 -3.03 12.57
CA GLU A 158 -13.38 -3.85 13.78
C GLU A 158 -12.12 -4.51 14.40
N GLY A 159 -10.91 -4.15 13.96
CA GLY A 159 -9.66 -4.69 14.48
C GLY A 159 -9.22 -4.08 15.81
N CYS A 160 -8.07 -4.52 16.30
CA CYS A 160 -7.46 -4.01 17.53
C CYS A 160 -6.25 -3.11 17.21
N ASP A 161 -6.02 -2.12 18.06
CA ASP A 161 -4.82 -1.28 18.02
C ASP A 161 -3.56 -2.14 18.12
N GLY A 162 -2.48 -1.69 17.47
CA GLY A 162 -1.13 -2.17 17.77
C GLY A 162 -0.52 -1.41 18.94
N ILE A 163 0.81 -1.38 18.99
CA ILE A 163 1.54 -0.51 19.90
C ILE A 163 1.24 0.95 19.53
N LEU A 164 0.81 1.77 20.49
CA LEU A 164 0.41 3.15 20.23
C LEU A 164 1.59 4.13 20.36
N PRO A 165 1.55 5.31 19.70
CA PRO A 165 2.59 6.33 19.85
C PRO A 165 2.82 6.83 21.28
N SER A 166 1.81 6.68 22.14
CA SER A 166 1.87 7.03 23.57
C SER A 166 2.47 5.93 24.45
N ASP A 167 2.85 4.78 23.89
CA ASP A 167 3.40 3.67 24.66
C ASP A 167 4.73 4.05 25.32
N PRO A 168 4.85 3.93 26.65
CA PRO A 168 6.04 4.37 27.39
C PRO A 168 7.31 3.57 27.03
N ARG A 169 7.18 2.40 26.39
CA ARG A 169 8.31 1.57 25.94
C ARG A 169 8.98 2.15 24.69
N ILE A 170 8.30 3.01 23.94
CA ILE A 170 8.89 3.72 22.80
C ILE A 170 9.77 4.84 23.35
N ALA A 171 11.07 4.54 23.47
CA ALA A 171 12.03 5.49 24.02
C ALA A 171 12.06 6.78 23.18
N ARG A 172 11.78 7.93 23.80
CA ARG A 172 12.05 9.27 23.23
C ARG A 172 13.55 9.55 23.01
N ASN A 173 14.42 8.67 23.52
CA ASN A 173 15.87 8.83 23.56
C ASN A 173 16.59 7.76 22.72
N GLY A 174 16.09 7.49 21.51
CA GLY A 174 16.88 6.77 20.52
C GLY A 174 18.09 7.63 20.14
N SER A 175 19.28 7.24 20.59
CA SER A 175 20.58 7.72 20.08
C SER A 175 20.81 7.18 18.65
N GLY A 176 19.89 7.51 17.74
CA GLY A 176 19.92 7.14 16.33
C GLY A 176 20.43 8.31 15.50
N SER A 177 21.71 8.23 15.13
CA SER A 177 22.44 9.06 14.15
C SER A 177 22.18 10.57 14.15
N ASP A 178 23.22 11.35 14.48
CA ASP A 178 23.30 12.79 14.20
C ASP A 178 22.63 13.12 12.84
N GLU A 179 21.58 13.96 12.88
CA GLU A 179 20.88 14.48 11.69
C GLU A 179 21.84 15.08 10.63
N LYS A 180 23.07 15.38 11.03
CA LYS A 180 24.14 15.95 10.20
C LYS A 180 24.57 15.09 9.03
N ASN A 181 24.31 13.78 9.02
CA ASN A 181 24.72 12.89 7.92
C ASN A 181 23.58 12.50 6.97
N PHE A 182 22.33 12.91 7.20
CA PHE A 182 21.22 12.61 6.29
C PHE A 182 21.08 13.71 5.24
N SER A 183 22.03 13.76 4.30
CA SER A 183 21.89 14.58 3.10
C SER A 183 21.30 13.75 1.97
N LEU A 184 20.00 13.90 1.70
CA LEU A 184 19.46 13.56 0.37
C LEU A 184 20.26 14.38 -0.64
N ASN A 185 21.01 13.69 -1.52
CA ASN A 185 21.83 14.31 -2.56
C ASN A 185 21.04 15.43 -3.26
N LYS A 186 21.35 16.68 -2.92
CA LYS A 186 20.87 17.84 -3.65
C LYS A 186 21.54 17.76 -5.02
N SER A 187 20.76 17.41 -6.04
CA SER A 187 21.15 17.60 -7.43
C SER A 187 21.56 19.07 -7.58
N GLY A 188 22.84 19.30 -7.86
CA GLY A 188 23.39 20.64 -8.05
C GLY A 188 22.71 21.35 -9.23
N PRO A 189 22.70 22.70 -9.24
CA PRO A 189 22.16 23.44 -10.37
C PRO A 189 23.00 23.15 -11.61
N GLU A 190 22.33 22.72 -12.69
CA GLU A 190 22.89 22.78 -14.04
C GLU A 190 23.32 24.23 -14.30
N ARG A 191 24.58 24.38 -14.70
CA ARG A 191 25.14 25.66 -15.14
C ARG A 191 24.80 25.80 -16.62
N ASP A 192 24.13 26.89 -16.97
CA ASP A 192 24.03 27.41 -18.33
C ASP A 192 25.42 27.71 -18.93
#